data_AF-A0A2D9NER2-F1
#
_entry.id   AF-A0A2D9NER2-F1
#
_cell.length_a   1.000
_cell.length_b   1.000
_cell.length_c   1.000
_cell.angle_alpha   90.00
_cell.angle_beta   90.00
_cell.angle_gamma   90.00
#
_symmetry.space_group_name_H-M   'P 1'
#
loop_
_entity.id
_entity.type
_entity.pdbx_description
1 polymer ?
#
loop_
_entity_poly.entity_id
_entity_poly.type
_entity_poly.pdbx_seq_one_letter_code
_entity_poly.pdbx_strand_id
1 'polypeptide(L)'
;MSENLRHLIRSYLQTRPRNTAEIVEHARANMDGTSIEQIEKLLKSDAQVVRVDLVRRSGVLSSGYKICEWATVDWMKNRRGEQ
;
A
#
# COMPACT_ATOMS: atom_id res chain seq x y z
N MET A 1 17.60 2.19 -2.83
CA MET A 1 16.47 2.15 -1.89
C MET A 1 16.67 0.93 -1.00
N SER A 2 16.31 0.95 0.28
CA SER A 2 16.59 -0.19 1.17
C SER A 2 15.76 -1.42 0.75
N GLU A 3 16.43 -2.50 0.35
CA GLU A 3 15.75 -3.75 -0.04
C GLU A 3 14.98 -4.39 1.13
N ASN A 4 15.40 -4.13 2.37
CA ASN A 4 14.69 -4.60 3.57
C ASN A 4 13.31 -3.95 3.70
N LEU A 5 13.21 -2.63 3.47
CA LEU A 5 11.94 -1.92 3.49
C LEU A 5 11.01 -2.41 2.37
N ARG A 6 11.58 -2.70 1.21
CA ARG A 6 10.84 -3.25 0.07
C ARG A 6 10.25 -4.61 0.40
N HIS A 7 11.05 -5.51 0.95
CA HIS A 7 10.60 -6.84 1.35
C HIS A 7 9.51 -6.78 2.43
N LEU A 8 9.67 -5.91 3.43
CA LEU A 8 8.70 -5.69 4.50
C LEU A 8 7.34 -5.26 3.93
N ILE A 9 7.33 -4.22 3.10
CA ILE A 9 6.09 -3.68 2.51
C ILE A 9 5.42 -4.72 1.60
N ARG A 10 6.19 -5.40 0.74
CA ARG A 10 5.63 -6.44 -0.15
C ARG A 10 4.98 -7.56 0.64
N SER A 11 5.65 -8.07 1.68
CA SER A 11 5.12 -9.13 2.54
C SER A 11 3.82 -8.70 3.21
N TYR A 12 3.75 -7.46 3.70
CA TYR A 12 2.53 -6.92 4.31
C TYR A 12 1.35 -6.85 3.33
N LEU A 13 1.63 -6.52 2.07
CA LEU A 13 0.64 -6.39 0.99
C LEU A 13 0.19 -7.71 0.35
N GLN A 14 0.85 -8.84 0.65
CA GLN A 14 0.47 -10.15 0.09
C GLN A 14 -0.91 -10.64 0.56
N THR A 15 -1.36 -10.20 1.73
CA THR A 15 -2.61 -10.70 2.33
C THR A 15 -3.86 -10.00 1.78
N ARG A 16 -3.86 -8.67 1.77
CA ARG A 16 -4.91 -7.81 1.19
C ARG A 16 -4.35 -6.42 0.89
N PRO A 17 -5.04 -5.58 0.12
CA PRO A 17 -4.61 -4.20 -0.12
C PRO A 17 -4.55 -3.42 1.20
N ARG A 18 -3.68 -2.41 1.25
CA ARG A 18 -3.55 -1.50 2.39
C ARG A 18 -3.49 -0.07 1.91
N ASN A 19 -4.02 0.85 2.71
CA ASN A 19 -3.86 2.27 2.44
C ASN A 19 -2.48 2.79 2.87
N THR A 20 -2.10 3.97 2.40
CA THR A 20 -0.79 4.57 2.72
C THR A 20 -0.54 4.70 4.23
N ALA A 21 -1.56 5.03 5.02
CA ALA A 21 -1.40 5.19 6.48
C ALA A 21 -1.10 3.86 7.17
N GLU A 22 -1.82 2.78 6.83
CA GLU A 22 -1.56 1.42 7.33
C GLU A 22 -0.14 0.96 6.99
N ILE A 23 0.37 1.30 5.79
CA ILE A 23 1.72 0.93 5.36
C ILE A 23 2.77 1.71 6.14
N VAL A 24 2.55 3.01 6.36
CA VAL A 24 3.46 3.87 7.14
C VAL A 24 3.56 3.40 8.58
N GLU A 25 2.42 3.09 9.21
CA GLU A 25 2.38 2.56 10.56
C GLU A 25 3.13 1.23 10.66
N HIS A 26 2.86 0.29 9.74
CA HIS A 26 3.54 -1.00 9.72
C HIS A 26 5.05 -0.86 9.49
N ALA A 27 5.48 0.01 8.58
CA ALA A 27 6.88 0.25 8.30
C ALA A 27 7.60 0.84 9.52
N ARG A 28 7.01 1.83 10.18
CA ARG A 28 7.59 2.47 11.37
C ARG A 28 7.62 1.54 12.59
N ALA A 29 6.64 0.65 12.72
CA ALA A 29 6.62 -0.35 13.80
C ALA A 29 7.73 -1.41 13.67
N ASN A 30 8.31 -1.61 12.48
CA ASN A 30 9.34 -2.62 12.23
C ASN A 30 10.71 -2.01 11.84
N MET A 31 10.75 -0.75 11.42
CA MET A 31 11.96 -0.05 10.96
C MET A 31 11.94 1.41 11.40
N ASP A 32 12.59 1.68 12.53
CA ASP A 32 12.78 3.03 13.05
C ASP A 32 13.50 3.94 12.05
N GLY A 33 13.11 5.22 12.04
CA GLY A 33 13.72 6.23 11.17
C GLY A 33 13.24 6.23 9.71
N THR A 34 12.30 5.35 9.34
CA THR A 34 11.73 5.36 7.98
C THR A 34 10.81 6.57 7.77
N SER A 35 11.13 7.40 6.76
CA SER A 35 10.35 8.58 6.41
C SER A 35 9.13 8.23 5.53
N ILE A 36 8.08 9.05 5.60
CA ILE A 36 6.88 8.85 4.75
C ILE A 36 7.26 9.02 3.28
N GLU A 37 8.13 9.97 2.95
CA GLU A 37 8.60 10.23 1.59
C GLU A 37 9.37 9.03 1.02
N GLN A 38 10.18 8.36 1.85
CA GLN A 38 10.87 7.12 1.45
C GLN A 38 9.86 6.01 1.13
N ILE A 39 8.85 5.83 1.97
CA ILE A 39 7.80 4.82 1.76
C ILE A 39 7.00 5.14 0.49
N GLU A 40 6.56 6.38 0.32
CA GLU A 40 5.82 6.79 -0.88
C GLU A 40 6.65 6.63 -2.16
N LYS A 41 7.92 7.02 -2.14
CA LYS A 41 8.81 6.83 -3.28
C LYS A 41 9.01 5.35 -3.58
N LEU A 42 9.03 4.48 -2.57
CA LEU A 42 9.12 3.03 -2.77
C LEU A 42 7.83 2.50 -3.40
N LEU A 43 6.66 2.84 -2.86
CA LEU A 43 5.37 2.43 -3.40
C LEU A 43 5.18 2.85 -4.86
N LYS A 44 5.65 4.05 -5.22
CA LYS A 44 5.56 4.59 -6.59
C LYS A 44 6.59 3.98 -7.57
N SER A 45 7.73 3.49 -7.08
CA SER A 45 8.83 3.00 -7.93
C SER A 45 8.95 1.47 -7.98
N ASP A 46 8.31 0.76 -7.07
CA ASP A 46 8.33 -0.69 -7.05
C ASP A 46 7.36 -1.29 -8.08
N ALA A 47 7.91 -1.86 -9.16
CA ALA A 47 7.13 -2.51 -10.22
C ALA A 47 6.24 -3.68 -9.76
N GLN A 48 6.48 -4.24 -8.58
CA GLN A 48 5.67 -5.32 -8.00
C GLN A 48 4.53 -4.81 -7.11
N VAL A 49 4.45 -3.50 -6.88
CA VAL A 49 3.41 -2.85 -6.09
C VAL A 49 2.61 -1.92 -7.01
N VAL A 50 1.28 -2.04 -6.95
CA VAL A 50 0.37 -1.24 -7.77
C VAL A 50 -0.64 -0.54 -6.90
N ARG A 51 -1.02 0.68 -7.29
CA ARG A 51 -2.14 1.40 -6.70
C ARG A 51 -3.43 0.78 -7.25
N VAL A 52 -4.24 0.19 -6.38
CA VAL A 52 -5.41 -0.62 -6.78
C VAL A 52 -6.61 0.26 -7.07
N ASP A 53 -6.92 1.21 -6.19
CA ASP A 53 -7.93 2.21 -6.48
C ASP A 53 -7.88 3.38 -5.49
N LEU A 54 -8.60 4.43 -5.85
CA LEU A 54 -8.79 5.62 -5.04
C LEU A 54 -10.14 5.51 -4.34
N VAL A 55 -10.19 4.89 -3.16
CA VAL A 55 -11.45 4.68 -2.44
C VAL A 55 -12.07 6.05 -2.13
N ARG A 56 -13.20 6.34 -2.77
CA ARG A 56 -14.06 7.49 -2.43
C ARG A 56 -14.99 7.05 -1.32
N ARG A 57 -14.77 7.57 -0.11
CA ARG A 57 -15.80 7.49 0.95
C ARG A 57 -16.74 8.68 0.78
N SER A 58 -17.88 8.48 0.14
CA SER A 58 -18.98 9.46 0.11
C SER A 58 -20.15 8.96 0.97
N GLY A 59 -20.40 9.64 2.08
CA GLY A 59 -21.62 9.56 2.88
C GLY A 59 -22.12 10.98 3.16
N VAL A 60 -23.39 11.12 3.56
CA VAL A 60 -24.07 12.42 3.79
C VAL A 60 -23.31 13.38 4.72
N LEU A 61 -22.44 12.85 5.60
CA LEU A 61 -21.60 13.61 6.53
C LEU A 61 -20.10 13.63 6.18
N SER A 62 -19.64 12.84 5.19
CA SER A 62 -18.23 12.77 4.82
C SER A 62 -17.99 13.48 3.48
N SER A 63 -17.46 14.71 3.55
CA SER A 63 -16.81 15.35 2.42
C SER A 63 -15.89 14.33 1.74
N GLY A 64 -16.15 14.04 0.45
CA GLY A 64 -15.59 12.88 -0.23
C GLY A 64 -14.06 12.90 -0.29
N TYR A 65 -13.39 12.22 0.64
CA TYR A 65 -11.94 12.08 0.63
C TYR A 65 -11.52 10.80 -0.11
N LYS A 66 -10.36 10.90 -0.74
CA LYS A 66 -9.77 9.89 -1.62
C LYS A 66 -8.67 9.16 -0.86
N ILE A 67 -8.85 7.87 -0.59
CA ILE A 67 -7.81 7.04 0.06
C ILE A 67 -7.07 6.27 -1.03
N CYS A 68 -5.75 6.37 -1.07
CA CYS A 68 -4.92 5.54 -1.95
C CYS A 68 -4.73 4.16 -1.31
N GLU A 69 -5.15 3.10 -2.00
CA GLU A 69 -4.84 1.71 -1.64
C GLU A 69 -3.79 1.09 -2.56
N TRP A 70 -2.97 0.23 -1.99
CA TRP A 70 -1.85 -0.45 -2.65
C TRP A 70 -1.95 -1.96 -2.45
N ALA A 71 -1.52 -2.73 -3.45
CA ALA A 71 -1.40 -4.18 -3.37
C ALA A 71 -0.23 -4.69 -4.20
N THR A 72 0.17 -5.94 -4.01
CA THR A 72 1.13 -6.59 -4.90
C THR A 72 0.47 -6.99 -6.23
N VAL A 73 1.27 -7.04 -7.29
CA VAL A 73 0.84 -7.54 -8.60
C VAL A 73 0.33 -8.97 -8.49
N ASP A 74 0.97 -9.81 -7.67
CA ASP A 74 0.58 -11.20 -7.47
C ASP A 74 -0.77 -11.31 -6.75
N TRP A 75 -1.03 -10.48 -5.73
CA TRP A 75 -2.34 -10.42 -5.09
C TRP A 75 -3.44 -10.05 -6.11
N MET A 76 -3.17 -9.09 -6.99
CA MET A 76 -4.09 -8.69 -8.07
C MET A 76 -4.29 -9.76 -9.15
N LYS A 77 -3.32 -10.65 -9.35
CA LYS A 77 -3.43 -11.79 -10.29
C LYS A 77 -4.27 -12.92 -9.69
N ASN A 78 -3.99 -13.27 -8.44
CA ASN A 78 -4.72 -14.34 -7.74
C ASN A 78 -6.23 -14.03 -7.66
N ARG A 79 -6.58 -12.78 -7.33
CA ARG A 79 -7.98 -12.33 -7.30
C ARG A 79 -8.70 -12.40 -8.66
N ARG A 80 -7.97 -12.29 -9.78
CA ARG A 80 -8.55 -12.39 -11.13
C ARG A 80 -8.80 -13.82 -11.59
N GLY A 81 -8.15 -14.81 -10.97
CA GLY A 81 -8.41 -16.23 -11.21
C GLY A 81 -9.62 -16.79 -10.46
N GLU A 82 -10.25 -16.00 -9.58
CA GLU A 82 -11.42 -16.37 -8.77
C GLU A 82 -12.75 -15.81 -9.32
N GLN A 83 -12.77 -15.32 -10.56
CA GLN A 83 -13.98 -14.83 -11.25
C GLN A 83 -14.38 -15.72 -12.41
#